data_AF-A0A1R0X0W9-F1
#
_entry.id   AF-A0A1R0X0W9-F1
#
_cell.length_a   1.000
_cell.length_b   1.000
_cell.length_c   1.000
_cell.angle_alpha   90.00
_cell.angle_beta   90.00
_cell.angle_gamma   90.00
#
_symmetry.space_group_name_H-M   'P 1'
#
loop_
_entity.id
_entity.type
_entity.pdbx_description
1 polymer ?
#
loop_
_entity_poly.entity_id
_entity_poly.type
_entity_poly.pdbx_seq_one_letter_code
_entity_poly.pdbx_strand_id
1 'polypeptide(L)'
;MSQCGRCKKEINTMLITNKRQFDGGTLVVTDVPVQKCECDEQMLLNDSALIAGYVRLLVDRSIIGEITVSMQDLKQKFTIQDFLPKEAQQH
;
A
#
# COMPACT_ATOMS: atom_id res chain seq x y z
N MET A 1 -3.33 -2.86 24.67
CA MET A 1 -2.14 -2.92 23.81
C MET A 1 -2.06 -4.31 23.20
N SER A 2 -1.98 -4.41 21.88
CA SER A 2 -1.89 -5.71 21.19
C SER A 2 -0.43 -6.20 21.21
N GLN A 3 -0.23 -7.48 21.52
CA GLN A 3 1.10 -8.10 21.53
C GLN A 3 1.34 -8.91 20.26
N CYS A 4 2.56 -8.84 19.74
CA CYS A 4 3.01 -9.57 18.56
C CYS A 4 3.03 -11.07 18.87
N GLY A 5 2.26 -11.89 18.14
CA GLY A 5 2.17 -13.33 18.39
C GLY A 5 3.51 -14.08 18.28
N ARG A 6 4.51 -13.49 17.60
CA ARG A 6 5.79 -14.11 17.30
C ARG A 6 6.87 -13.81 18.36
N CYS A 7 7.10 -12.55 18.70
CA CYS A 7 8.09 -12.14 19.71
C CYS A 7 7.49 -11.68 21.05
N LYS A 8 6.15 -11.68 21.19
CA LYS A 8 5.42 -11.22 22.39
C LYS A 8 5.70 -9.77 22.81
N LYS A 9 6.30 -8.99 21.92
CA LYS A 9 6.56 -7.56 22.08
C LYS A 9 5.35 -6.73 21.68
N GLU A 10 5.32 -5.49 22.14
CA GLU A 10 4.25 -4.55 21.82
C GLU A 10 4.19 -4.28 20.31
N ILE A 11 2.96 -4.24 19.77
CA ILE A 11 2.71 -3.79 18.41
C ILE A 11 2.49 -2.29 18.44
N ASN A 12 3.33 -1.56 17.72
CA ASN A 12 3.22 -0.12 17.54
C ASN A 12 2.73 0.18 16.13
N THR A 13 1.80 1.12 16.01
CA THR A 13 1.42 1.70 14.72
C THR A 13 2.40 2.81 14.40
N MET A 14 3.02 2.76 13.23
CA MET A 14 3.90 3.81 12.72
C MET A 14 3.62 4.11 11.25
N LEU A 15 4.09 5.27 10.79
CA LEU A 15 4.01 5.67 9.39
C LEU A 15 5.36 5.42 8.71
N ILE A 16 5.34 4.78 7.55
CA ILE A 16 6.53 4.54 6.72
C ILE A 16 6.37 5.10 5.32
N THR A 17 7.49 5.19 4.62
CA THR A 17 7.51 5.36 3.17
C THR A 17 7.67 4.01 2.50
N ASN A 18 6.72 3.62 1.65
CA ASN A 18 6.80 2.43 0.83
C ASN A 18 7.27 2.80 -0.58
N LYS A 19 8.34 2.16 -1.06
CA LYS A 19 8.84 2.34 -2.42
C LYS A 19 8.58 1.07 -3.23
N ARG A 20 7.93 1.21 -4.39
CA ARG A 20 7.73 0.12 -5.35
C ARG A 20 8.24 0.50 -6.72
N GLN A 21 9.07 -0.36 -7.29
CA GLN A 21 9.44 -0.27 -8.69
C GLN A 21 8.31 -0.83 -9.56
N PHE A 22 8.13 -0.23 -10.73
CA PHE A 22 7.18 -0.68 -11.75
C PHE A 22 7.77 -0.43 -13.14
N ASP A 23 7.18 -1.04 -14.16
CA ASP A 23 7.66 -0.87 -15.54
C ASP A 23 7.46 0.60 -15.99
N GLY A 24 8.57 1.30 -16.21
CA GLY A 24 8.59 2.74 -16.49
C GLY A 24 9.04 3.64 -15.33
N GLY A 25 9.12 3.15 -14.08
CA GLY A 25 9.46 4.07 -12.99
C GLY A 25 9.44 3.53 -11.56
N THR A 26 9.30 4.45 -10.61
CA THR A 26 9.22 4.14 -9.17
C THR A 26 8.07 4.90 -8.54
N LEU A 27 7.21 4.18 -7.81
CA LEU A 27 6.17 4.75 -6.97
C LEU A 27 6.70 4.87 -5.54
N VAL A 28 6.62 6.07 -4.99
CA VAL A 28 6.93 6.39 -3.60
C VAL A 28 5.62 6.74 -2.90
N VAL A 29 5.21 5.92 -1.95
CA VAL A 29 4.00 6.15 -1.15
C VAL A 29 4.42 6.57 0.26
N THR A 30 4.09 7.79 0.67
CA THR A 30 4.37 8.30 2.02
C THR A 30 3.23 8.00 2.97
N ASP A 31 3.50 8.10 4.28
CA ASP A 31 2.48 8.03 5.33
C ASP A 31 1.69 6.72 5.35
N VAL A 32 2.35 5.61 5.00
CA VAL A 32 1.73 4.28 4.98
C VAL A 32 1.68 3.74 6.40
N PRO A 33 0.49 3.48 6.97
CA PRO A 33 0.38 2.94 8.31
C PRO A 33 0.77 1.46 8.32
N VAL A 34 1.72 1.12 9.19
CA VAL A 34 2.13 -0.26 9.43
C VAL A 34 2.10 -0.59 10.92
N GLN A 35 1.79 -1.84 11.21
CA GLN A 35 1.94 -2.43 12.53
C GLN A 35 3.34 -3.02 12.62
N LYS A 36 4.19 -2.43 13.46
CA LYS A 36 5.56 -2.89 13.70
C LYS A 36 5.67 -3.50 15.08
N CYS A 37 6.32 -4.65 15.16
CA CYS A 37 6.87 -5.19 16.40
C CYS A 37 8.38 -5.41 16.22
N GLU A 38 9.10 -5.76 17.28
CA GLU A 38 10.57 -5.92 17.23
C GLU A 38 11.03 -6.94 16.16
N CYS A 39 10.19 -7.93 15.88
CA CYS A 39 10.51 -9.05 14.98
C CYS A 39 9.71 -9.06 13.66
N ASP A 40 8.80 -8.11 13.45
CA ASP A 40 7.90 -8.12 12.29
C ASP A 40 7.39 -6.72 11.93
N GLU A 41 7.06 -6.53 10.65
CA GLU A 41 6.43 -5.33 10.13
C GLU A 41 5.34 -5.73 9.15
N GLN A 42 4.11 -5.31 9.44
CA GLN A 42 2.94 -5.69 8.66
C GLN A 42 2.17 -4.44 8.23
N MET A 43 2.01 -4.30 6.92
CA MET A 43 1.07 -3.36 6.33
C MET A 43 -0.32 -4.00 6.27
N LEU A 44 -1.37 -3.19 6.45
CA LEU A 44 -2.72 -3.66 6.23
C LEU A 44 -2.89 -4.21 4.81
N LEU A 45 -3.58 -5.34 4.67
CA LEU A 45 -3.80 -5.99 3.37
C LEU A 45 -4.47 -5.03 2.38
N ASN A 46 -5.46 -4.27 2.86
CA ASN A 46 -6.18 -3.27 2.05
C ASN A 46 -5.25 -2.19 1.52
N ASP A 47 -4.31 -1.72 2.33
CA ASP A 47 -3.37 -0.67 1.95
C ASP A 47 -2.37 -1.22 0.93
N SER A 48 -1.87 -2.43 1.16
CA SER A 48 -0.99 -3.14 0.22
C SER A 48 -1.67 -3.37 -1.14
N ALA A 49 -2.95 -3.75 -1.13
CA ALA A 49 -3.74 -3.98 -2.34
C ALA A 49 -3.99 -2.67 -3.10
N LEU A 50 -4.28 -1.57 -2.40
CA LEU A 50 -4.48 -0.26 -3.03
C LEU A 50 -3.20 0.24 -3.71
N ILE A 51 -2.04 0.12 -3.04
CA ILE A 51 -0.74 0.49 -3.61
C ILE A 51 -0.44 -0.37 -4.85
N ALA A 52 -0.68 -1.68 -4.79
CA ALA A 52 -0.47 -2.57 -5.93
C ALA A 52 -1.40 -2.24 -7.11
N GLY A 53 -2.67 -1.93 -6.83
CA GLY A 53 -3.63 -1.49 -7.84
C GLY A 53 -3.22 -0.18 -8.50
N TYR A 54 -2.73 0.79 -7.71
CA TYR A 54 -2.24 2.05 -8.26
C TYR A 54 -0.98 1.87 -9.11
N VAL A 55 -0.05 0.99 -8.72
CA VAL A 55 1.09 0.61 -9.58
C VAL A 55 0.62 0.09 -10.93
N ARG A 56 -0.36 -0.82 -10.93
CA ARG A 56 -0.91 -1.36 -12.18
C ARG A 56 -1.51 -0.26 -13.05
N LEU A 57 -2.26 0.67 -12.45
CA LEU A 57 -2.82 1.81 -13.17
C LEU A 57 -1.73 2.69 -13.81
N LEU A 58 -0.60 2.90 -13.14
CA LEU A 58 0.52 3.68 -13.68
C LEU A 58 1.15 2.99 -14.90
N VAL A 59 1.34 1.67 -14.81
CA VAL A 59 1.84 0.84 -15.92
C VAL A 59 0.85 0.87 -17.09
N ASP A 60 -0.44 0.66 -16.84
CA ASP A 60 -1.49 0.65 -17.87
C ASP A 60 -1.62 2.00 -18.59
N ARG A 61 -1.22 3.10 -17.93
CA ARG A 61 -1.18 4.46 -18.48
C ARG A 61 0.18 4.85 -19.07
N SER A 62 1.14 3.93 -19.12
CA SER A 62 2.50 4.17 -19.60
C SER A 62 3.18 5.37 -18.93
N ILE A 63 2.96 5.54 -17.63
CA ILE A 63 3.62 6.61 -16.85
C ILE A 63 5.09 6.27 -16.67
N ILE A 64 5.97 7.24 -16.91
CA ILE A 64 7.42 7.09 -16.80
C ILE A 64 7.96 8.05 -15.74
N GLY A 65 8.86 7.56 -14.89
CA GLY A 65 9.58 8.35 -13.89
C GLY A 65 9.17 8.05 -12.44
N GLU A 66 9.55 8.96 -11.53
CA GLU A 66 9.24 8.84 -10.12
C GLU A 66 7.91 9.54 -9.79
N ILE A 67 7.00 8.80 -9.17
CA ILE A 67 5.70 9.30 -8.72
C ILE A 67 5.68 9.24 -7.20
N THR A 68 5.45 10.37 -6.54
CA THR A 68 5.29 10.45 -5.08
C THR A 68 3.86 10.82 -4.71
N VAL A 69 3.24 10.03 -3.85
CA VAL A 69 1.86 10.25 -3.36
C VAL A 69 1.76 9.89 -1.87
N SER A 70 0.85 10.52 -1.13
CA SER A 70 0.57 10.08 0.25
C SER A 70 -0.46 8.94 0.25
N MET A 71 -0.39 8.09 1.28
CA MET A 71 -1.39 7.03 1.46
C MET A 71 -2.81 7.61 1.64
N GLN A 72 -2.91 8.78 2.24
CA GLN A 72 -4.18 9.48 2.39
C GLN A 72 -4.76 9.91 1.04
N ASP A 73 -3.95 10.49 0.16
CA ASP A 73 -4.40 10.91 -1.18
C ASP A 73 -4.86 9.72 -2.02
N LEU A 74 -4.14 8.59 -1.91
CA LEU A 74 -4.57 7.35 -2.57
C LEU A 74 -5.93 6.89 -2.07
N LYS A 75 -6.17 6.87 -0.75
CA LYS A 75 -7.44 6.46 -0.14
C LYS A 75 -8.60 7.42 -0.43
N GLN A 76 -8.31 8.70 -0.67
CA GLN A 76 -9.34 9.68 -1.04
C GLN A 76 -9.77 9.55 -2.50
N LYS A 77 -8.86 9.15 -3.38
CA LYS A 77 -9.11 9.09 -4.82
C LYS A 77 -9.48 7.70 -5.34
N PHE A 78 -9.03 6.66 -4.65
CA PHE A 78 -9.17 5.28 -5.11
C PHE A 78 -9.62 4.38 -3.97
N THR A 79 -10.39 3.38 -4.37
CA THR A 79 -10.75 2.22 -3.58
C THR A 79 -10.14 0.98 -4.22
N ILE A 80 -10.11 -0.14 -3.48
CA ILE A 80 -9.62 -1.41 -4.04
C ILE A 80 -10.50 -1.84 -5.23
N GLN A 81 -11.80 -1.53 -5.20
CA GLN A 81 -12.75 -1.88 -6.26
C GLN A 81 -12.36 -1.27 -7.60
N ASP A 82 -11.74 -0.09 -7.61
CA ASP A 82 -11.25 0.57 -8.83
C ASP A 82 -10.16 -0.23 -9.57
N PHE A 83 -9.54 -1.20 -8.89
CA PHE A 83 -8.44 -2.02 -9.42
C PHE A 83 -8.81 -3.49 -9.61
N LEU A 84 -10.04 -3.89 -9.25
CA LEU A 84 -10.54 -5.24 -9.48
C LEU A 84 -10.99 -5.41 -10.93
N PRO A 85 -10.81 -6.59 -11.54
CA PRO A 85 -11.41 -6.91 -12.84
C PRO A 85 -12.94 -6.71 -12.77
N LYS A 86 -13.56 -6.30 -13.88
CA LYS A 86 -15.02 -6.06 -13.95
C LYS A 86 -15.86 -7.26 -13.52
N GLU A 87 -15.33 -8.47 -13.69
CA GLU A 87 -15.95 -9.73 -13.27
C GLU A 87 -15.99 -9.91 -11.74
N ALA A 88 -15.05 -9.28 -11.02
CA ALA A 88 -14.97 -9.33 -9.55
C ALA A 88 -15.70 -8.18 -8.85
N GLN A 89 -16.34 -7.27 -9.61
CA GLN A 89 -17.11 -6.14 -9.10
C GLN A 89 -18.62 -6.45 -8.96
N GLN A 90 -19.04 -7.68 -9.31
CA GLN A 90 -20.43 -8.13 -9.28
C GLN A 90 -20.72 -9.01 -8.05
N HIS A 91 -20.67 -8.46 -6.84
CA HIS A 91 -21.24 -9.11 -5.64
C HIS A 91 -21.70 -8.07 -4.62
#